data_AF-A0ABD0ND80-F1
#
_entry.id   AF-A0ABD0ND80-F1
#
_cell.length_a   1.000
_cell.length_b   1.000
_cell.length_c   1.000
_cell.angle_alpha   90.00
_cell.angle_beta   90.00
_cell.angle_gamma   90.00
#
_symmetry.space_group_name_H-M   'P 1'
#
loop_
_entity.id
_entity.type
_entity.pdbx_description
1 polymer ?
#
loop_
_entity_poly.entity_id
_entity_poly.type
_entity_poly.pdbx_seq_one_letter_code
_entity_poly.pdbx_strand_id
1 'polypeptide(L)' 'MLSRRSSAGVAVLEGMLYVAGGNDGTSCLNSVERYNPKTNTWEGVAPMNIR' A
#
# COMPACT_ATOMS: atom_id res chain seq x y z
N MET A 1 -6.80 -2.53 5.55
CA MET A 1 -5.65 -3.19 4.92
C MET A 1 -6.22 -4.32 4.09
N LEU A 2 -6.07 -4.28 2.77
CA LEU A 2 -6.70 -5.25 1.87
C LEU A 2 -5.84 -6.51 1.67
N SER A 3 -4.54 -6.46 2.01
CA SER A 3 -3.65 -7.62 1.94
C SER A 3 -2.63 -7.61 3.07
N ARG A 4 -2.34 -8.78 3.65
CA ARG A 4 -1.22 -8.93 4.59
C ARG A 4 0.07 -8.64 3.82
N ARG A 5 0.95 -7.80 4.35
CA ARG A 5 2.22 -7.46 3.72
C ARG A 5 3.29 -7.20 4.77
N SER A 6 4.51 -7.64 4.48
CA SER A 6 5.74 -7.42 5.25
C SER A 6 6.77 -6.70 4.36
N SER A 7 7.70 -5.96 4.95
CA SER A 7 8.74 -5.20 4.21
C SER A 7 8.19 -4.22 3.15
N ALA A 8 6.98 -3.68 3.38
CA ALA A 8 6.40 -2.66 2.51
C ALA A 8 7.00 -1.28 2.79
N GLY A 9 7.12 -0.45 1.76
CA GLY A 9 7.45 0.96 1.92
C GLY A 9 6.23 1.74 2.40
N VAL A 10 6.38 2.58 3.43
CA VAL A 10 5.28 3.38 3.97
C VAL A 10 5.68 4.86 3.95
N ALA A 11 4.78 5.72 3.46
CA ALA A 11 4.98 7.16 3.44
C ALA A 11 3.65 7.90 3.67
N VAL A 12 3.72 9.13 4.18
CA VAL A 12 2.56 10.01 4.29
C VAL A 12 2.67 11.07 3.21
N LEU A 13 1.60 11.23 2.42
CA LEU A 13 1.50 12.24 1.37
C LEU A 13 0.11 12.87 1.44
N GLU A 14 0.03 14.20 1.49
CA GLU A 14 -1.24 14.94 1.56
C GLU A 14 -2.16 14.48 2.72
N GLY A 15 -1.58 14.08 3.85
CA GLY A 15 -2.33 13.59 5.01
C GLY A 15 -2.93 12.19 4.86
N MET A 16 -2.56 11.46 3.81
CA MET A 16 -2.96 10.08 3.56
C MET A 16 -1.74 9.15 3.70
N LEU A 17 -1.95 7.97 4.28
CA LEU A 17 -0.89 6.99 4.47
C LEU A 17 -0.82 6.07 3.25
N TYR A 18 0.29 6.05 2.55
CA TYR A 18 0.53 5.17 1.41
C TYR A 18 1.40 4.00 1.83
N VAL A 19 1.03 2.82 1.35
CA VAL A 19 1.76 1.58 1.57
C VAL A 19 2.03 0.96 0.20
N ALA A 20 3.30 0.97 -0.19
CA ALA A 20 3.75 0.52 -1.51
C ALA A 20 4.49 -0.83 -1.41
N GLY A 21 3.97 -1.81 -2.15
CA GLY A 21 4.58 -3.13 -2.29
C GLY A 21 4.73 -3.91 -1.00
N GLY A 22 5.87 -4.57 -0.84
CA GLY A 22 6.13 -5.52 0.24
C GLY A 22 5.91 -6.96 -0.22
N ASN A 23 5.76 -7.87 0.73
CA ASN A 23 5.62 -9.29 0.49
C ASN A 23 4.44 -9.83 1.31
N ASP A 24 3.49 -10.49 0.65
CA ASP A 24 2.33 -11.11 1.31
C ASP A 24 2.63 -12.47 1.97
N GLY A 25 3.90 -12.91 1.91
CA GLY A 25 4.36 -14.20 2.40
C GLY A 25 4.49 -15.24 1.29
N THR A 26 3.91 -14.97 0.11
CA THR A 26 3.96 -15.84 -1.07
C THR A 26 4.64 -15.15 -2.25
N SER A 27 4.47 -13.84 -2.41
CA SER A 27 4.96 -13.08 -3.56
C SER A 27 5.26 -11.62 -3.22
N CYS A 28 6.21 -11.05 -3.97
CA CYS A 28 6.47 -9.62 -3.93
C CYS A 28 5.30 -8.87 -4.57
N LEU A 29 4.71 -7.95 -3.81
CA LEU A 29 3.61 -7.11 -4.25
C LEU A 29 4.15 -5.88 -4.96
N ASN A 30 3.56 -5.55 -6.10
CA ASN A 30 3.67 -4.23 -6.72
C ASN A 30 2.44 -3.35 -6.42
N SER A 31 1.46 -3.88 -5.69
CA SER A 31 0.25 -3.14 -5.34
C SER A 31 0.57 -2.04 -4.33
N VAL A 32 -0.04 -0.88 -4.55
CA VAL A 32 0.03 0.25 -3.62
C VAL A 32 -1.37 0.47 -3.07
N GLU A 33 -1.47 0.58 -1.75
CA GLU A 33 -2.70 0.92 -1.06
C GLU A 33 -2.53 2.26 -0.35
N ARG A 34 -3.62 3.00 -0.22
CA ARG A 34 -3.68 4.24 0.52
C ARG A 34 -4.74 4.15 1.60
N TYR A 35 -4.41 4.60 2.80
CA TYR A 35 -5.32 4.77 3.91
C TYR A 35 -5.69 6.24 4.10
N ASN A 36 -7.00 6.48 4.11
CA ASN A 36 -7.56 7.78 4.41
C ASN A 36 -8.05 7.81 5.87
N PRO A 37 -7.38 8.54 6.77
CA PRO A 37 -7.76 8.58 8.19
C PRO A 37 -9.10 9.31 8.43
N LYS A 38 -9.58 10.14 7.50
CA LYS A 38 -10.85 10.85 7.63
C LYS A 38 -12.05 9.93 7.42
N THR A 39 -11.95 9.03 6.46
CA THR A 39 -13.01 8.06 6.13
C THR A 39 -12.76 6.70 6.77
N ASN A 40 -11.59 6.50 7.38
CA ASN A 40 -11.14 5.23 7.94
C ASN A 40 -11.19 4.09 6.90
N THR A 41 -10.88 4.40 5.64
CA THR A 41 -10.94 3.45 4.51
C THR A 41 -9.57 3.22 3.89
N TRP A 42 -9.40 2.03 3.33
CA TRP A 42 -8.26 1.65 2.51
C TRP A 42 -8.70 1.58 1.05
N GLU A 43 -7.90 2.15 0.16
CA GLU A 43 -8.17 2.21 -1.28
C GLU A 43 -6.93 1.76 -2.05
N GLY A 44 -7.13 0.94 -3.09
CA GLY A 44 -6.06 0.62 -4.02
C GLY A 44 -5.74 1.81 -4.92
N VAL A 45 -4.45 2.11 -5.09
CA VAL A 45 -3.98 3.17 -6.01
C VAL A 45 -3.10 2.57 -7.10
N ALA A 46 -2.54 3.41 -7.96
CA ALA A 46 -1.69 2.96 -9.06
C ALA A 46 -0.56 2.05 -8.57
N PRO A 47 -0.38 0.86 -9.18
CA PRO A 47 0.69 -0.07 -8.78
C PRO A 47 2.06 0.48 -9.17
N MET A 48 3.10 -0.03 -8.51
CA MET A 48 4.49 0.26 -8.88
C MET A 48 4.83 -0.40 -10.22
N ASN A 49 5.67 0.28 -11.00
CA ASN A 49 6.23 -0.32 -12.21
C ASN A 49 7.18 -1.47 -11.82
N ILE A 50 7.10 -2.58 -12.57
CA ILE A 50 7.88 -3.81 -12.37
C ILE A 50 8.77 -4.15 -13.57
N ARG A 51 8.92 -3.22 -14.51
CA ARG A 51 9.59 -3.42 -15.80
C ARG A 51 10.63 -2.34 -16.08
#